data_AF-A0A835MAW6-F1
#
_entry.id   AF-A0A835MAW6-F1
#
_cell.length_a   1.000
_cell.length_b   1.000
_cell.length_c   1.000
_cell.angle_alpha   90.00
_cell.angle_beta   90.00
_cell.angle_gamma   90.00
#
_symmetry.space_group_name_H-M   'P 1'
#
loop_
_entity.id
_entity.type
_entity.pdbx_description
1 polymer ?
#
loop_
_entity_poly.entity_id
_entity_poly.type
_entity_poly.pdbx_seq_one_letter_code
_entity_poly.pdbx_strand_id
1 'polypeptide(L)'
;MNHQFGTFNETSYEGNPFLCGPAVHKQCNEGNTVSGTPTVAKSSEKSGIDPISFLASFSAAYVISLLAFVIVLYINPYWRRIWFDFIDSCLSFMFPFWSEAIYR
;
A
#
# COMPACT_ATOMS: atom_id res chain seq x y z
N MET A 1 37.05 27.79 -9.61
CA MET A 1 36.53 26.69 -8.76
C MET A 1 37.52 26.53 -7.62
N ASN A 2 37.08 26.78 -6.38
CA ASN A 2 37.95 27.13 -5.27
C ASN A 2 38.53 25.89 -4.60
N HIS A 3 39.85 25.70 -4.70
CA HIS A 3 40.60 24.65 -4.02
C HIS A 3 41.00 25.10 -2.61
N GLN A 4 40.05 25.56 -1.80
CA GLN A 4 40.31 26.11 -0.46
C GLN A 4 40.51 25.03 0.60
N PHE A 5 39.94 23.84 0.39
CA PHE A 5 39.96 22.77 1.38
C PHE A 5 41.21 21.89 1.33
N GLY A 6 42.09 22.07 0.35
CA GLY A 6 43.33 21.29 0.21
C GLY A 6 44.52 21.83 1.02
N THR A 7 44.40 23.00 1.66
CA THR A 7 45.49 23.66 2.40
C THR A 7 45.35 23.55 3.92
N PHE A 8 44.31 22.90 4.44
CA PHE A 8 44.12 22.75 5.88
C PHE A 8 44.90 21.56 6.42
N ASN A 9 45.54 21.77 7.58
CA ASN A 9 46.25 20.73 8.30
C ASN A 9 45.27 19.87 9.12
N GLU A 10 45.69 18.69 9.55
CA GLU A 10 44.87 17.69 10.28
C GLU A 10 44.13 18.29 11.49
N THR A 11 44.76 19.24 12.18
CA THR A 11 44.19 19.94 13.35
C THR A 11 42.95 20.77 13.04
N SER A 12 42.75 21.16 11.77
CA SER A 12 41.56 21.89 11.34
C SER A 12 40.30 21.01 11.27
N TYR A 13 40.50 19.68 11.32
CA TYR A 13 39.44 18.69 11.23
C TYR A 13 39.17 17.98 12.57
N GLU A 14 39.98 18.25 13.60
CA GLU A 14 39.75 17.71 14.94
C GLU A 14 38.37 18.15 15.47
N GLY A 15 37.60 17.18 15.94
CA GLY A 15 36.27 17.40 16.50
C GLY A 15 35.09 17.30 15.52
N ASN A 16 35.32 17.10 14.21
CA ASN A 16 34.23 16.82 13.27
C ASN A 16 34.02 15.30 13.05
N PRO A 17 32.98 14.68 13.65
CA PRO A 17 32.78 13.23 13.59
C PRO A 17 32.32 12.73 12.22
N PHE A 18 31.79 13.61 11.35
CA PHE A 18 31.19 13.26 10.05
C PHE A 18 32.21 13.24 8.89
N LEU A 19 33.44 13.72 9.12
CA LEU A 19 34.49 13.65 8.11
C LEU A 19 35.20 12.29 8.16
N CYS A 20 35.42 11.71 6.99
CA CYS A 20 36.24 10.52 6.79
C CYS A 20 36.97 10.68 5.44
N GLY A 21 38.13 10.05 5.29
CA GLY A 21 38.94 10.11 4.08
C GLY A 21 40.42 10.41 4.35
N PRO A 22 41.24 10.45 3.29
CA PRO A 22 42.70 10.55 3.40
C PRO A 22 43.17 11.79 4.16
N ALA A 23 42.48 12.93 3.98
CA ALA A 23 42.83 14.20 4.61
C ALA A 23 42.69 14.22 6.14
N VAL A 24 41.95 13.26 6.72
CA VAL A 24 41.74 13.14 8.17
C VAL A 24 42.29 11.81 8.72
N HIS A 25 43.09 11.08 7.93
CA HIS A 25 43.66 9.78 8.27
C HIS A 25 42.66 8.77 8.87
N LYS A 26 41.37 8.95 8.57
CA LYS A 26 40.27 8.12 9.06
C LYS A 26 39.70 7.36 7.88
N GLN A 27 39.85 6.05 7.89
CA GLN A 27 39.25 5.21 6.85
C GLN A 27 37.72 5.36 6.92
N CYS A 28 37.11 5.75 5.81
CA CYS A 28 35.67 5.63 5.66
C CYS A 28 35.38 4.12 5.62
N ASN A 29 34.96 3.55 6.74
CA ASN A 29 34.38 2.22 6.69
C ASN A 29 33.09 2.33 5.87
N GLU A 30 33.08 1.71 4.68
CA GLU A 30 31.84 1.44 3.93
C GLU A 30 30.85 0.58 4.75
N GLY A 31 31.28 0.07 5.92
CA GLY A 31 30.45 -0.69 6.86
C GLY A 31 29.88 0.08 8.06
N ASN A 32 30.17 1.37 8.23
CA ASN A 32 29.62 2.18 9.34
C ASN A 32 28.90 3.44 8.84
N THR A 33 28.20 3.34 7.71
CA THR A 33 26.88 3.96 7.66
C THR A 33 26.13 3.48 8.91
N VAL A 34 25.47 4.41 9.59
CA VAL A 34 24.41 4.11 10.56
C VAL A 34 23.77 2.79 10.14
N SER A 35 24.07 1.71 10.86
CA SER A 35 23.41 0.43 10.66
C SER A 35 22.02 0.60 11.26
N GLY A 36 21.23 1.43 10.59
CA GLY A 36 19.83 1.19 10.40
C GLY A 36 19.80 -0.17 9.72
N THR A 37 19.69 -1.20 10.56
CA THR A 37 18.96 -2.41 10.25
C THR A 37 17.90 -2.04 9.21
N PRO A 38 17.81 -2.72 8.05
CA PRO A 38 16.59 -2.70 7.28
C PRO A 38 15.61 -3.59 8.08
N THR A 39 15.24 -3.15 9.29
CA THR A 39 14.01 -3.59 9.92
C THR A 39 12.93 -2.93 9.10
N VAL A 40 12.66 -3.50 7.92
CA VAL A 40 11.51 -3.22 7.06
C VAL A 40 11.03 -1.79 7.27
N ALA A 41 11.88 -0.83 6.91
CA ALA A 41 11.44 0.55 6.87
C ALA A 41 10.42 0.56 5.74
N LYS A 42 9.14 0.40 6.10
CA LYS A 42 8.03 0.83 5.28
C LYS A 42 8.13 2.35 5.18
N SER A 43 9.12 2.82 4.45
CA SER A 43 9.13 4.14 3.85
C SER A 43 8.22 4.05 2.63
N SER A 44 6.91 3.96 2.86
CA SER A 44 5.93 4.35 1.86
C SER A 44 5.45 5.74 2.27
N GLU A 45 6.17 6.73 1.78
CA GLU A 45 5.61 7.95 1.18
C GLU A 45 4.25 8.40 1.74
N LYS A 46 4.29 9.43 2.59
CA LYS A 46 3.15 10.07 3.27
C LYS A 46 2.24 10.88 2.32
N SER A 47 2.06 10.44 1.08
CA SER A 47 1.22 11.14 0.09
C SER A 47 0.40 10.19 -0.81
N GLY A 48 0.06 9.01 -0.29
CA GLY A 48 -0.90 8.09 -0.89
C GLY A 48 -1.74 7.45 0.21
N ILE A 49 -2.99 7.11 -0.10
CA ILE A 49 -3.88 6.38 0.81
C ILE A 49 -3.13 5.13 1.29
N ASP A 50 -2.97 4.97 2.60
CA ASP A 50 -2.33 3.79 3.17
C ASP A 50 -3.09 2.53 2.70
N PRO A 51 -2.46 1.63 1.93
CA PRO A 51 -3.14 0.49 1.32
C PRO A 51 -3.73 -0.46 2.36
N ILE A 52 -3.15 -0.50 3.57
CA ILE A 52 -3.64 -1.31 4.68
C ILE A 52 -4.97 -0.74 5.18
N SER A 53 -5.05 0.58 5.39
CA SER A 53 -6.27 1.27 5.80
C SER A 53 -7.38 1.20 4.74
N PHE A 54 -7.01 1.28 3.46
CA PHE A 54 -7.96 1.11 2.36
C PHE A 54 -8.53 -0.31 2.32
N LEU A 55 -7.67 -1.33 2.40
CA LEU A 55 -8.08 -2.73 2.40
C LEU A 55 -8.95 -3.05 3.61
N ALA A 56 -8.58 -2.56 4.80
CA ALA A 56 -9.36 -2.73 6.02
C ALA A 56 -10.76 -2.11 5.88
N SER A 57 -10.84 -0.86 5.40
CA SER A 57 -12.12 -0.17 5.21
C SER A 57 -12.99 -0.86 4.16
N PHE A 58 -12.40 -1.28 3.04
CA PHE A 58 -13.09 -2.03 2.00
C PHE A 58 -13.60 -3.38 2.52
N SER A 59 -12.77 -4.11 3.27
CA SER A 59 -13.15 -5.39 3.87
C SER A 59 -14.30 -5.23 4.87
N ALA A 60 -14.26 -4.19 5.72
CA ALA A 60 -15.31 -3.91 6.67
C ALA A 60 -16.63 -3.56 5.96
N ALA A 61 -16.59 -2.70 4.95
CA ALA A 61 -17.76 -2.36 4.14
C ALA A 61 -18.35 -3.59 3.43
N TYR A 62 -17.51 -4.46 2.88
CA TYR A 62 -17.94 -5.70 2.25
C TYR A 62 -18.65 -6.64 3.24
N VAL A 63 -18.05 -6.88 4.41
CA VAL A 63 -18.65 -7.73 5.45
C VAL A 63 -19.99 -7.17 5.93
N ILE A 64 -20.06 -5.87 6.20
CA ILE A 64 -21.31 -5.21 6.63
C ILE A 64 -22.38 -5.33 5.53
N SER A 65 -22.01 -5.14 4.27
CA SER A 65 -22.94 -5.27 3.14
C SER A 65 -23.48 -6.69 2.99
N LEU A 66 -22.62 -7.70 3.12
CA LEU A 66 -23.04 -9.10 3.11
C LEU A 66 -23.97 -9.42 4.28
N LEU A 67 -23.64 -8.97 5.49
CA LEU A 67 -24.48 -9.19 6.67
C LEU A 67 -25.84 -8.51 6.51
N ALA A 68 -25.88 -7.27 6.03
CA ALA A 68 -27.13 -6.57 5.75
C ALA A 68 -27.98 -7.31 4.72
N PHE A 69 -27.36 -7.81 3.64
CA PHE A 69 -28.05 -8.62 2.63
C PHE A 69 -28.64 -9.90 3.23
N VAL A 70 -27.86 -10.64 4.02
CA VAL A 70 -28.32 -11.85 4.72
C VAL A 70 -29.48 -11.53 5.66
N ILE A 71 -29.40 -10.45 6.43
CA ILE A 71 -30.45 -10.02 7.36
C ILE A 71 -31.74 -9.68 6.60
N VAL A 72 -31.66 -8.93 5.50
CA VAL A 72 -32.81 -8.61 4.65
C VAL A 72 -33.46 -9.88 4.11
N LEU A 73 -32.68 -10.85 3.65
CA LEU A 73 -33.19 -12.15 3.20
C LEU A 73 -33.79 -12.98 4.34
N TYR A 74 -33.33 -12.79 5.58
CA TYR A 74 -33.74 -13.59 6.73
C TYR A 74 -35.00 -13.06 7.44
N ILE A 75 -35.17 -11.74 7.54
CA ILE A 75 -36.30 -11.11 8.24
C ILE A 75 -37.64 -11.50 7.61
N ASN A 76 -37.69 -11.74 6.29
CA ASN A 76 -38.97 -12.01 5.65
C ASN A 76 -38.89 -13.03 4.49
N PRO A 77 -39.36 -14.27 4.69
CA PRO A 77 -39.33 -15.31 3.66
C PRO A 77 -40.14 -14.95 2.42
N TYR A 78 -41.08 -14.00 2.53
CA TYR A 78 -41.83 -13.46 1.41
C TYR A 78 -40.97 -12.56 0.50
N TRP A 79 -40.17 -11.66 1.08
CA TRP A 79 -39.27 -10.79 0.32
C TRP A 79 -38.15 -11.59 -0.37
N ARG A 80 -37.70 -12.67 0.27
CA ARG A 80 -36.77 -13.62 -0.35
C ARG A 80 -37.33 -14.19 -1.65
N ARG A 81 -38.61 -14.57 -1.68
CA ARG A 81 -39.27 -15.07 -2.90
C ARG A 81 -39.34 -14.01 -4.00
N ILE A 82 -39.76 -12.79 -3.66
CA ILE A 82 -39.79 -11.67 -4.62
C ILE A 82 -38.40 -11.39 -5.19
N TRP A 83 -37.36 -11.43 -4.35
CA TRP A 83 -35.99 -11.17 -4.78
C TRP A 83 -35.49 -12.27 -5.73
N PHE A 84 -35.78 -13.54 -5.43
CA PHE A 84 -35.46 -14.65 -6.33
C PHE A 84 -36.24 -14.55 -7.65
N ASP A 85 -37.53 -14.23 -7.61
CA ASP A 85 -38.36 -14.07 -8.82
C ASP A 85 -37.85 -12.90 -9.70
N PHE A 86 -37.36 -11.83 -9.07
CA PHE A 86 -36.74 -10.70 -9.77
C PHE A 86 -35.43 -11.09 -10.45
N ILE A 87 -34.52 -11.78 -9.72
CA ILE A 87 -33.25 -12.26 -10.29
C ILE A 87 -33.50 -13.23 -11.44
N ASP A 88 -34.44 -14.16 -11.27
CA ASP A 88 -34.79 -15.15 -12.29
C ASP A 88 -35.38 -14.48 -13.54
N SER A 89 -36.20 -13.44 -13.36
CA SER A 89 -36.70 -12.61 -14.46
C SER A 89 -35.57 -11.84 -15.17
N CYS A 90 -34.63 -11.25 -14.43
CA CYS A 90 -33.46 -10.58 -14.99
C CYS A 90 -32.56 -11.54 -15.77
N LEU A 91 -32.29 -12.72 -15.21
CA LEU A 91 -31.50 -13.76 -15.86
C LEU A 91 -32.20 -14.25 -17.13
N SER A 92 -33.50 -14.55 -17.08
CA SER A 92 -34.28 -14.99 -18.23
C SER A 92 -34.32 -13.94 -19.35
N PHE A 93 -34.35 -12.65 -19.01
CA PHE A 93 -34.27 -11.56 -19.99
C PHE A 93 -32.86 -11.41 -20.58
N MET A 94 -31.82 -11.60 -19.77
CA MET A 94 -30.43 -11.38 -20.15
C MET A 94 -29.81 -12.58 -20.88
N PHE A 95 -30.23 -13.81 -20.56
CA PHE A 95 -29.71 -15.06 -21.13
C PHE A 95 -29.79 -15.13 -22.67
N PRO A 96 -30.92 -14.78 -23.32
CA PRO A 96 -31.00 -14.76 -24.78
C PRO A 96 -30.11 -13.68 -25.39
N PHE A 97 -29.91 -12.56 -24.70
CA PHE A 97 -29.04 -11.49 -25.17
C PHE A 97 -27.55 -11.87 -25.08
N TRP A 98 -27.16 -12.57 -24.02
CA TRP A 98 -25.80 -13.07 -23.83
C TRP A 98 -25.48 -14.30 -24.68
N SER A 99 -26.44 -15.20 -24.92
CA SER A 99 -26.23 -16.37 -25.79
C SER A 99 -25.91 -15.95 -27.22
N GLU A 100 -26.60 -14.93 -27.74
CA GLU A 100 -26.35 -14.37 -29.07
C GLU A 100 -24.99 -13.66 -29.18
N ALA A 101 -24.44 -13.17 -28.07
CA ALA A 101 -23.13 -12.50 -28.03
C ALA A 101 -21.94 -13.47 -27.83
N ILE A 102 -22.18 -14.67 -27.28
CA ILE A 102 -21.15 -15.69 -27.02
C ILE A 102 -20.98 -16.66 -28.20
N TYR A 103 -22.04 -16.92 -28.98
CA TYR A 103 -22.00 -17.84 -30.13
C TYR A 103 -21.65 -17.16 -31.47
N ARG A 104 -21.24 -15.88 -31.43
CA ARG A 104 -20.79 -15.10 -32.58
C ARG A 104 -19.29 -14.84 -32.50
#